data_AF-A0A527ZD31-F1
#
_entry.id   AF-A0A527ZD31-F1
#
_cell.length_a   1.000
_cell.length_b   1.000
_cell.length_c   1.000
_cell.angle_alpha   90.00
_cell.angle_beta   90.00
_cell.angle_gamma   90.00
#
_symmetry.space_group_name_H-M   'P 1'
#
loop_
_entity.id
_entity.type
_entity.pdbx_description
1 polymer ?
#
loop_
_entity_poly.entity_id
_entity_poly.type
_entity_poly.pdbx_seq_one_letter_code
_entity_poly.pdbx_strand_id
1 'polypeptide(L)'
;ADNNPLKFVPGTDDILEIMFARRRSGYLDARHSVEDAFRDLKTHEFATYAAMQAALSRLLDDLSPEAISKKLPPTSFTSKKGLAWDAFVAKWRTMEEAHENGMLDIFLAYFSEAYAKADKQK
;
A
#
# COMPACT_ATOMS: atom_id res chain seq x y z
N ALA A 1 -8.93 -24.68 10.07
CA ALA A 1 -7.85 -23.93 10.72
C ALA A 1 -8.39 -23.41 12.05
N ASP A 2 -7.60 -23.49 13.12
CA ASP A 2 -7.99 -22.96 14.42
C ASP A 2 -7.72 -21.45 14.50
N ASN A 3 -8.50 -20.74 15.32
CA ASN A 3 -8.40 -19.29 15.48
C ASN A 3 -7.23 -18.91 16.40
N ASN A 4 -6.60 -17.77 16.13
CA ASN A 4 -5.61 -17.21 17.03
C ASN A 4 -6.30 -16.41 18.15
N PRO A 5 -6.20 -16.81 19.43
CA PRO A 5 -6.82 -16.09 20.53
C PRO A 5 -6.33 -14.64 20.63
N LEU A 6 -5.06 -14.35 20.30
CA LEU A 6 -4.50 -12.99 20.31
C LEU A 6 -5.18 -12.04 19.31
N LYS A 7 -5.85 -12.57 18.29
CA LYS A 7 -6.51 -11.79 17.23
C LYS A 7 -8.02 -11.66 17.44
N PHE A 8 -8.64 -12.67 18.05
CA PHE A 8 -10.11 -12.82 18.02
C PHE A 8 -10.76 -12.90 19.41
N VAL A 9 -9.98 -12.99 20.49
CA VAL A 9 -10.51 -13.01 21.86
C VAL A 9 -10.31 -11.63 22.49
N PRO A 10 -11.37 -10.96 22.98
CA PRO A 10 -11.24 -9.62 23.55
C PRO A 10 -10.60 -9.57 24.94
N GLY A 11 -10.79 -10.61 25.76
CA GLY A 11 -10.38 -10.64 27.17
C GLY A 11 -8.99 -11.21 27.38
N THR A 12 -8.11 -10.47 28.06
CA THR A 12 -6.74 -10.92 28.36
C THR A 12 -6.72 -12.18 29.22
N ASP A 13 -7.58 -12.28 30.23
CA ASP A 13 -7.67 -13.47 31.08
C ASP A 13 -8.11 -14.70 30.28
N ASP A 14 -9.09 -14.55 29.37
CA ASP A 14 -9.56 -15.62 28.48
C ASP A 14 -8.45 -16.05 27.50
N ILE A 15 -7.67 -15.11 26.96
CA ILE A 15 -6.51 -15.40 26.11
C ILE A 15 -5.52 -16.27 26.88
N LEU A 16 -5.17 -15.86 28.11
CA LEU A 16 -4.22 -16.60 28.95
C LEU A 16 -4.76 -17.99 29.32
N GLU A 17 -6.04 -18.10 29.64
CA GLU A 17 -6.67 -19.39 29.93
C GLU A 17 -6.61 -20.32 28.71
N ILE A 18 -6.97 -19.84 27.52
CA ILE A 18 -6.93 -20.61 26.27
C ILE A 18 -5.51 -21.03 25.91
N MET A 19 -4.54 -20.12 26.04
CA MET A 19 -3.16 -20.35 25.63
C MET A 19 -2.41 -21.29 26.59
N PHE A 20 -2.64 -21.18 27.91
CA PHE A 20 -1.77 -21.80 28.91
C PHE A 20 -2.47 -22.78 29.87
N ALA A 21 -3.76 -22.63 30.15
CA ALA A 21 -4.44 -23.40 31.19
C ALA A 21 -5.37 -24.48 30.61
N ARG A 22 -6.36 -24.08 29.80
CA ARG A 22 -7.40 -24.95 29.27
C ARG A 22 -7.55 -24.70 27.78
N ARG A 23 -6.90 -25.55 26.98
CA ARG A 23 -7.04 -25.51 25.52
C ARG A 23 -8.51 -25.64 25.15
N ARG A 24 -9.00 -24.67 24.37
CA ARG A 24 -10.35 -24.67 23.83
C ARG A 24 -10.30 -25.15 22.39
N SER A 25 -11.16 -26.10 22.03
CA SER A 25 -11.31 -26.53 20.64
C SER A 25 -11.64 -25.33 19.74
N GLY A 26 -11.00 -25.25 18.58
CA GLY A 26 -11.11 -24.12 17.65
C GLY A 26 -10.14 -22.97 17.91
N TYR A 27 -9.21 -23.09 18.88
CA TYR A 27 -8.16 -22.10 19.13
C TYR A 27 -6.76 -22.73 19.13
N LEU A 28 -5.78 -21.96 18.66
CA LEU A 28 -4.37 -22.31 18.72
C LEU A 28 -3.85 -22.33 20.16
N ASP A 29 -2.83 -23.15 20.42
CA ASP A 29 -2.11 -23.12 21.69
C ASP A 29 -1.15 -21.92 21.79
N ALA A 30 -0.55 -21.70 22.96
CA ALA A 30 0.33 -20.55 23.20
C ALA A 30 1.40 -20.35 22.12
N ARG A 31 2.15 -21.42 21.79
CA ARG A 31 3.27 -21.34 20.85
C ARG A 31 2.79 -20.99 19.45
N HIS A 32 1.81 -21.73 18.95
CA HIS A 32 1.29 -21.51 17.61
C HIS A 32 0.58 -20.16 17.48
N SER A 33 -0.07 -19.67 18.55
CA SER A 33 -0.69 -18.34 18.58
C SER A 33 0.35 -17.23 18.42
N VAL A 34 1.48 -17.33 19.13
CA VAL A 34 2.57 -16.36 19.00
C VAL A 34 3.22 -16.44 17.62
N GLU A 35 3.57 -17.63 17.15
CA GLU A 35 4.16 -17.83 15.81
C GLU A 35 3.24 -17.31 14.69
N ASP A 36 1.94 -17.56 14.77
CA ASP A 36 0.93 -17.07 13.83
C ASP A 36 0.73 -15.55 13.90
N ALA A 37 0.79 -14.95 15.09
CA ALA A 37 0.73 -13.49 15.24
C ALA A 37 1.96 -12.83 14.60
N PHE A 38 3.17 -13.32 14.89
CA PHE A 38 4.40 -12.78 14.29
C PHE A 38 4.48 -12.98 12.79
N ARG A 39 4.03 -14.14 12.26
CA ARG A 39 3.95 -14.36 10.82
C ARG A 39 3.04 -13.35 10.14
N ASP A 40 1.88 -13.07 10.72
CA ASP A 40 0.93 -12.12 10.16
C ASP A 40 1.45 -10.68 10.21
N LEU A 41 2.05 -10.28 11.33
CA LEU A 41 2.70 -8.97 11.47
C LEU A 41 3.80 -8.80 10.42
N LYS A 42 4.70 -9.79 10.30
CA LYS A 42 5.78 -9.77 9.31
C LYS A 42 5.22 -9.64 7.90
N THR A 43 4.19 -10.42 7.56
CA THR A 43 3.62 -10.38 6.22
C THR A 43 2.94 -9.03 5.93
N HIS A 44 2.24 -8.48 6.91
CA HIS A 44 1.65 -7.14 6.81
C HIS A 44 2.72 -6.05 6.60
N GLU A 45 3.82 -6.12 7.34
CA GLU A 45 4.93 -5.17 7.23
C GLU A 45 5.58 -5.22 5.84
N PHE A 46 5.86 -6.42 5.32
CA PHE A 46 6.39 -6.58 3.97
C PHE A 46 5.41 -6.08 2.89
N ALA A 47 4.13 -6.41 3.01
CA ALA A 47 3.10 -5.95 2.07
C ALA A 47 3.00 -4.42 2.08
N THR A 48 3.00 -3.79 3.27
CA THR A 48 2.99 -2.34 3.44
C THR A 48 4.23 -1.69 2.81
N TYR A 49 5.42 -2.24 3.06
CA TYR A 49 6.65 -1.70 2.48
C TYR A 49 6.68 -1.82 0.95
N ALA A 50 6.31 -2.98 0.40
CA ALA A 50 6.24 -3.20 -1.04
C ALA A 50 5.19 -2.28 -1.70
N ALA A 51 4.02 -2.10 -1.07
CA ALA A 51 2.99 -1.20 -1.55
C ALA A 51 3.45 0.27 -1.57
N MET A 52 4.18 0.70 -0.53
CA MET A 52 4.77 2.04 -0.46
C MET A 52 5.78 2.28 -1.59
N GLN A 53 6.67 1.32 -1.84
CA GLN A 53 7.62 1.40 -2.96
C GLN A 53 6.92 1.48 -4.31
N ALA A 54 5.92 0.61 -4.53
CA ALA A 54 5.17 0.58 -5.79
C ALA A 54 4.36 1.86 -6.04
N ALA A 55 3.71 2.39 -5.00
CA ALA A 55 2.94 3.62 -5.09
C ALA A 55 3.81 4.83 -5.40
N LEU A 56 4.95 4.96 -4.72
CA LEU A 56 5.90 6.04 -4.97
C LEU A 56 6.51 5.94 -6.37
N SER A 57 6.94 4.74 -6.78
CA SER A 57 7.48 4.51 -8.13
C SER A 57 6.47 4.95 -9.20
N ARG A 58 5.21 4.52 -9.08
CA ARG A 58 4.15 4.87 -10.04
C ARG A 58 3.90 6.39 -10.08
N LEU A 59 3.86 7.04 -8.92
CA LEU A 59 3.69 8.50 -8.84
C LEU A 59 4.83 9.25 -9.56
N LEU A 60 6.07 8.79 -9.38
CA LEU A 60 7.25 9.38 -10.04
C LEU A 60 7.28 9.06 -11.53
N ASP A 61 6.94 7.84 -11.94
CA ASP A 61 6.85 7.44 -13.35
C ASP A 61 5.81 8.29 -14.10
N ASP A 62 4.70 8.62 -13.45
CA ASP A 62 3.70 9.54 -14.00
C ASP A 62 4.29 10.93 -14.28
N LEU A 63 5.18 11.43 -13.42
CA LEU A 63 5.81 12.73 -13.56
C LEU A 63 7.15 12.69 -14.34
N SER A 64 7.56 11.52 -14.80
CA SER A 64 8.84 11.32 -15.49
C SER A 64 8.93 12.15 -16.78
N PRO A 65 10.13 12.65 -17.14
CA PRO A 65 10.36 13.34 -18.42
C PRO A 65 9.86 12.55 -19.62
N GLU A 66 9.95 11.22 -19.59
CA GLU A 66 9.49 10.31 -20.63
C GLU A 66 7.96 10.30 -20.73
N ALA A 67 7.26 10.23 -19.59
CA ALA A 67 5.80 10.28 -19.55
C ALA A 67 5.26 11.63 -20.03
N ILE A 68 5.93 12.73 -19.67
CA ILE A 68 5.61 14.07 -20.17
C ILE A 68 5.87 14.19 -21.67
N SER A 69 7.05 13.72 -22.13
CA SER A 69 7.46 13.81 -23.53
C SER A 69 6.55 13.01 -24.46
N LYS A 70 6.00 11.87 -24.01
CA LYS A 70 5.04 11.07 -24.79
C LYS A 70 3.74 11.81 -25.10
N LYS A 71 3.36 12.79 -24.28
CA LYS A 71 2.13 13.59 -24.49
C LYS A 71 2.35 14.82 -25.37
N LEU A 72 3.60 15.10 -25.78
CA LEU A 72 3.90 16.27 -26.60
C LEU A 72 3.49 16.06 -28.06
N PRO A 73 2.79 17.02 -28.67
CA PRO A 73 2.48 16.95 -30.09
C PRO A 73 3.75 17.05 -30.95
N PRO A 74 3.78 16.45 -32.15
CA PRO A 74 4.88 16.67 -33.09
C PRO A 74 4.87 18.13 -33.56
N THR A 75 5.93 18.88 -33.25
CA THR A 75 6.07 20.30 -33.67
C THR A 75 7.46 20.56 -34.23
N SER A 76 7.51 21.35 -35.31
CA SER A 76 8.75 21.78 -35.98
C SER A 76 9.16 23.22 -35.67
N PHE A 77 8.29 24.01 -35.02
CA PHE A 77 8.49 25.47 -34.86
C PHE A 77 8.57 25.94 -33.40
N THR A 78 8.27 25.08 -32.42
CA THR A 78 8.32 25.43 -30.99
C THR A 78 9.45 24.70 -30.28
N SER A 79 10.08 25.36 -29.30
CA SER A 79 11.05 24.72 -28.41
C SER A 79 10.39 23.57 -27.65
N LYS A 80 10.82 22.33 -27.93
CA LYS A 80 10.34 21.12 -27.25
C LYS A 80 10.44 21.20 -25.72
N LYS A 81 11.44 21.95 -25.21
CA LYS A 81 11.65 22.14 -23.77
C LYS A 81 10.55 22.99 -23.12
N GLY A 82 10.11 24.07 -23.78
CA GLY A 82 9.02 24.91 -23.27
C GLY A 82 7.70 24.15 -23.19
N LEU A 83 7.38 23.41 -24.27
CA LEU A 83 6.19 22.56 -24.30
C LEU A 83 6.23 21.44 -23.26
N ALA A 84 7.41 20.83 -23.02
CA ALA A 84 7.58 19.84 -21.96
C ALA A 84 7.30 20.42 -20.57
N TRP A 85 7.76 21.65 -20.31
CA TRP A 85 7.48 22.34 -19.05
C TRP A 85 5.99 22.64 -18.89
N ASP A 86 5.35 23.19 -19.92
CA ASP A 86 3.91 23.48 -19.88
C ASP A 86 3.08 22.21 -19.67
N ALA A 87 3.46 21.11 -20.32
CA ALA A 87 2.82 19.81 -20.16
C ALA A 87 3.02 19.22 -18.75
N PHE A 88 4.20 19.39 -18.16
CA PHE A 88 4.47 19.01 -16.78
C PHE A 88 3.60 19.80 -15.80
N VAL A 89 3.58 21.13 -15.91
CA VAL A 89 2.77 22.00 -15.03
C VAL A 89 1.28 21.68 -15.17
N ALA A 90 0.80 21.45 -16.39
CA ALA A 90 -0.58 21.03 -16.61
C ALA A 90 -0.89 19.68 -15.94
N LYS A 91 -0.01 18.67 -16.08
CA LYS A 91 -0.18 17.37 -15.42
C LYS A 91 -0.19 17.52 -13.90
N TRP A 92 0.74 18.30 -13.34
CA TRP A 92 0.80 18.56 -11.90
C TRP A 92 -0.51 19.16 -11.38
N ARG A 93 -1.03 20.20 -12.03
CA ARG A 93 -2.31 20.83 -11.64
C ARG A 93 -3.49 19.87 -11.75
N THR A 94 -3.60 19.11 -12.83
CA THR A 94 -4.68 18.11 -12.97
C THR A 94 -4.63 17.07 -11.84
N MET A 95 -3.43 16.68 -11.43
CA MET A 95 -3.24 15.77 -10.30
C MET A 95 -3.61 16.44 -8.97
N GLU A 96 -3.26 17.71 -8.77
CA GLU A 96 -3.57 18.42 -7.53
C GLU A 96 -5.06 18.80 -7.39
N GLU A 97 -5.67 19.36 -8.44
CA GLU A 97 -7.05 19.87 -8.43
C GLU A 97 -8.11 18.76 -8.29
N ALA A 98 -7.76 17.51 -8.62
CA ALA A 98 -8.66 16.37 -8.48
C ALA A 98 -8.81 15.89 -7.03
N HIS A 99 -8.00 16.38 -6.09
CA HIS A 99 -7.83 15.81 -4.76
C HIS A 99 -7.72 16.87 -3.66
N GLU A 100 -8.41 16.67 -2.53
CA GLU A 100 -8.43 17.63 -1.42
C GLU A 100 -7.05 17.79 -0.77
N ASN A 101 -6.26 16.71 -0.70
CA ASN A 101 -4.87 16.74 -0.22
C ASN A 101 -3.84 16.67 -1.37
N GLY A 102 -4.26 16.95 -2.61
CA GLY A 102 -3.41 16.94 -3.80
C GLY A 102 -2.70 15.60 -4.02
N MET A 103 -1.37 15.63 -4.18
CA MET A 103 -0.55 14.46 -4.51
C MET A 103 -0.60 13.35 -3.45
N LEU A 104 -0.91 13.68 -2.18
CA LEU A 104 -1.00 12.67 -1.12
C LEU A 104 -2.15 11.69 -1.37
N ASP A 105 -3.30 12.17 -1.82
CA ASP A 105 -4.46 11.30 -2.09
C ASP A 105 -4.18 10.35 -3.26
N ILE A 106 -3.45 10.81 -4.29
CA ILE A 106 -3.01 9.96 -5.40
C ILE A 106 -2.07 8.87 -4.92
N PHE A 107 -1.08 9.24 -4.10
CA PHE A 107 -0.18 8.28 -3.49
C PHE A 107 -0.95 7.25 -2.66
N LEU A 108 -1.91 7.67 -1.83
CA LEU A 108 -2.73 6.78 -1.01
C LEU A 108 -3.61 5.86 -1.85
N ALA A 109 -4.15 6.35 -2.98
CA ALA A 109 -4.88 5.53 -3.93
C ALA A 109 -3.98 4.45 -4.54
N TYR A 110 -2.79 4.82 -5.03
CA TYR A 110 -1.82 3.89 -5.58
C TYR A 110 -1.31 2.89 -4.53
N PHE A 111 -1.13 3.34 -3.29
CA PHE A 111 -0.75 2.50 -2.16
C PHE A 111 -1.83 1.47 -1.87
N SER A 112 -3.10 1.89 -1.76
CA SER A 112 -4.22 0.99 -1.49
C SER A 112 -4.34 -0.09 -2.59
N GLU A 113 -4.21 0.30 -3.85
CA GLU A 113 -4.21 -0.64 -4.99
C GLU A 113 -3.04 -1.64 -4.92
N ALA A 114 -1.82 -1.16 -4.62
CA ALA A 114 -0.64 -2.00 -4.54
C ALA A 114 -0.70 -2.95 -3.33
N TYR A 115 -1.15 -2.45 -2.18
CA TYR A 115 -1.35 -3.22 -0.96
C TYR A 115 -2.38 -4.31 -1.16
N ALA A 116 -3.53 -4.01 -1.76
CA ALA A 116 -4.55 -5.01 -2.06
C ALA A 116 -4.05 -6.12 -3.02
N LYS A 117 -3.11 -5.82 -3.91
CA LYS A 117 -2.47 -6.83 -4.77
C LYS A 117 -1.48 -7.69 -3.98
N ALA A 118 -0.70 -7.10 -3.08
CA ALA A 118 0.23 -7.84 -2.22
C ALA A 118 -0.51 -8.73 -1.20
N ASP A 119 -1.63 -8.27 -0.66
CA ASP A 119 -2.43 -9.04 0.31
C ASP A 119 -3.16 -10.22 -0.33
N LYS A 120 -3.61 -10.08 -1.60
CA LYS A 120 -4.21 -11.17 -2.39
C LYS A 120 -3.23 -12.28 -2.80
N GLN A 121 -1.93 -12.12 -2.55
CA GLN A 121 -0.91 -13.14 -2.80
C GLN A 121 -0.66 -14.06 -1.59
N LYS A 122 -1.37 -13.84 -0.47
CA LYS A 122 -1.51 -14.82 0.62
C LYS A 122 -2.49 -15.92 0.26
#